data_AF-A0A0L6VKU9-F1
#
_entry.id   AF-A0A0L6VKU9-F1
#
_cell.length_a   1.000
_cell.length_b   1.000
_cell.length_c   1.000
_cell.angle_alpha   90.00
_cell.angle_beta   90.00
_cell.angle_gamma   90.00
#
_symmetry.space_group_name_H-M   'P 1'
#
loop_
_entity.id
_entity.type
_entity.pdbx_description
1 polymer ?
#
loop_
_entity_poly.entity_id
_entity_poly.type
_entity_poly.pdbx_seq_one_letter_code
_entity_poly.pdbx_strand_id
1 'polypeptide(L)'
;INLRNTPVQCAATLIIFPSATLSNWEKEIQTQFRPNAIPYIIFHERCFRGITRKELSSSLVVLTTYKIIGLSGNPQHTKNSR
;
A
#
# COMPACT_ATOMS: atom_id res chain seq x y z
N ILE A 1 -7.45 29.17 -0.77
CA ILE A 1 -6.84 28.00 -1.43
C ILE A 1 -7.43 26.74 -0.78
N ASN A 2 -8.18 25.92 -1.51
CA ASN A 2 -8.85 24.74 -0.97
C ASN A 2 -7.84 23.59 -0.81
N LEU A 3 -7.26 23.47 0.38
CA LEU A 3 -6.17 22.53 0.70
C LEU A 3 -6.55 21.04 0.57
N ARG A 4 -7.84 20.72 0.38
CA ARG A 4 -8.37 19.35 0.36
C ARG A 4 -8.02 18.57 -0.92
N ASN A 5 -7.74 19.25 -2.03
CA ASN A 5 -7.52 18.61 -3.34
C ASN A 5 -6.09 18.80 -3.88
N THR A 6 -5.16 19.28 -3.05
CA THR A 6 -3.76 19.41 -3.45
C THR A 6 -3.15 18.02 -3.59
N PRO A 7 -2.57 17.65 -4.75
CA PRO A 7 -1.90 16.37 -4.92
C PRO A 7 -0.87 16.16 -3.82
N VAL A 8 -0.93 15.01 -3.15
CA VAL A 8 0.11 14.63 -2.20
C VAL A 8 1.31 14.16 -3.01
N GLN A 9 2.35 14.98 -3.12
CA GLN A 9 3.65 14.49 -3.55
C GLN A 9 4.22 13.63 -2.42
N CYS A 10 4.42 12.34 -2.69
CA CYS A 10 5.17 11.43 -1.83
C CYS A 10 6.17 10.67 -2.70
N ALA A 11 7.33 10.32 -2.14
CA ALA A 11 8.35 9.52 -2.80
C ALA A 11 8.18 8.02 -2.54
N ALA A 12 7.01 7.60 -2.02
CA ALA A 12 6.75 6.23 -1.64
C ALA A 12 6.66 5.32 -2.87
N THR A 13 7.28 4.14 -2.79
CA THR A 13 7.21 3.10 -3.82
C THR A 13 6.08 2.14 -3.51
N LEU A 14 5.16 1.93 -4.45
CA LEU A 14 4.09 0.94 -4.34
C LEU A 14 4.60 -0.44 -4.78
N ILE A 15 4.45 -1.43 -3.91
CA ILE A 15 4.75 -2.84 -4.20
C ILE A 15 3.44 -3.64 -4.10
N ILE A 16 3.13 -4.37 -5.18
CA ILE A 16 1.95 -5.22 -5.27
C ILE A 16 2.39 -6.68 -5.31
N PHE A 17 1.87 -7.51 -4.40
CA PHE A 17 2.25 -8.91 -4.30
C PHE A 17 1.04 -9.84 -4.05
N PRO A 18 1.19 -11.16 -4.31
CA PRO A 18 0.16 -12.14 -3.96
C PRO A 18 -0.03 -12.23 -2.45
N SER A 19 -1.28 -12.31 -1.97
CA SER A 19 -1.59 -12.32 -0.52
C SER A 19 -0.86 -13.41 0.26
N ALA A 20 -0.61 -14.56 -0.35
CA ALA A 20 0.12 -15.69 0.27
C ALA A 20 1.58 -15.34 0.63
N THR A 21 2.13 -14.27 0.07
CA THR A 21 3.53 -13.88 0.27
C THR A 21 3.71 -12.74 1.27
N LEU A 22 2.63 -12.21 1.87
CA LEU A 22 2.70 -11.06 2.79
C LEU A 22 3.72 -11.28 3.92
N SER A 23 3.62 -12.40 4.63
CA SER A 23 4.51 -12.72 5.74
C SER A 23 5.96 -12.93 5.30
N ASN A 24 6.16 -13.43 4.07
CA ASN A 24 7.50 -13.57 3.50
C ASN A 24 8.11 -12.20 3.21
N TRP A 25 7.33 -11.27 2.64
CA TRP A 25 7.76 -9.90 2.40
C TRP A 25 8.10 -9.14 3.68
N GLU A 26 7.25 -9.23 4.71
CA GLU A 26 7.56 -8.62 6.00
C GLU A 26 8.86 -9.17 6.59
N LYS A 27 9.02 -10.51 6.54
CA LYS A 27 10.21 -11.18 7.05
C LYS A 27 11.46 -10.78 6.27
N GLU A 28 11.39 -10.69 4.94
CA GLU A 28 12.52 -10.25 4.11
C GLU A 28 12.92 -8.81 4.44
N ILE A 29 11.97 -7.89 4.57
CA ILE A 29 12.26 -6.50 4.94
C ILE A 29 12.94 -6.44 6.32
N GLN A 30 12.42 -7.18 7.29
CA GLN A 30 12.97 -7.20 8.65
C GLN A 30 14.33 -7.90 8.73
N THR A 31 14.61 -8.87 7.87
CA THR A 31 15.87 -9.63 7.86
C THR A 31 16.97 -8.90 7.11
N GLN A 32 16.64 -8.27 5.99
CA GLN A 32 17.62 -7.66 5.09
C GLN A 32 17.97 -6.21 5.47
N PHE A 33 17.09 -5.53 6.21
CA PHE A 33 17.28 -4.14 6.57
C PHE A 33 17.35 -3.95 8.08
N ARG A 34 18.12 -2.94 8.51
CA ARG A 34 18.10 -2.50 9.92
C ARG A 34 16.70 -2.01 10.28
N PRO A 35 16.28 -2.11 11.56
CA PRO A 35 15.02 -1.53 12.00
C PRO A 35 14.87 -0.07 11.55
N ASN A 36 13.72 0.27 10.97
CA ASN A 36 13.38 1.59 10.44
C ASN A 36 14.24 2.11 9.27
N ALA A 37 15.15 1.32 8.70
CA ALA A 37 15.91 1.73 7.50
C ALA A 37 15.00 1.88 6.28
N ILE A 38 13.91 1.12 6.23
CA ILE A 38 12.85 1.27 5.24
C ILE A 38 11.52 1.39 5.97
N PRO A 39 11.04 2.62 6.24
CA PRO A 39 9.68 2.82 6.74
C PRO A 39 8.67 2.33 5.70
N TYR A 40 7.85 1.35 6.06
CA TYR A 40 6.83 0.81 5.18
C TYR A 40 5.46 0.79 5.85
N ILE A 41 4.40 0.82 5.05
CA ILE A 41 3.03 0.61 5.50
C ILE A 41 2.39 -0.52 4.70
N ILE A 42 1.62 -1.37 5.38
CA ILE A 42 0.83 -2.43 4.75
C ILE A 42 -0.59 -1.94 4.57
N PHE A 43 -0.98 -1.80 3.31
CA PHE A 43 -2.34 -1.50 2.91
C PHE A 43 -3.05 -2.78 2.44
N HIS A 44 -3.65 -3.47 3.41
CA HIS A 44 -4.35 -4.74 3.20
C HIS A 44 -5.77 -4.73 3.81
N GLU A 45 -6.56 -5.78 3.62
CA GLU A 45 -7.99 -5.95 3.97
C GLU A 45 -8.45 -5.46 5.36
N ARG A 46 -7.53 -5.31 6.32
CA ARG A 46 -7.83 -4.74 7.66
C ARG A 46 -7.78 -3.21 7.71
N CYS A 47 -7.24 -2.54 6.69
CA CYS A 47 -7.18 -1.08 6.57
C CYS A 47 -8.47 -0.50 5.99
N PHE A 48 -9.61 -0.77 6.64
CA PHE A 48 -10.91 -0.18 6.28
C PHE A 48 -10.92 1.37 6.34
N ARG A 49 -9.96 1.98 7.04
CA ARG A 49 -9.85 3.44 7.19
C ARG A 49 -9.03 4.15 6.11
N GLY A 50 -8.53 3.43 5.09
CA GLY A 50 -7.63 4.02 4.11
C GLY A 50 -6.26 4.35 4.70
N ILE A 51 -5.39 4.97 3.90
CA ILE A 51 -4.08 5.48 4.34
C ILE A 51 -4.20 6.99 4.51
N THR A 52 -3.78 7.52 5.66
CA THR A 52 -3.72 8.97 5.86
C THR A 52 -2.58 9.60 5.08
N ARG A 53 -2.69 10.89 4.74
CA ARG A 53 -1.61 11.64 4.09
C ARG A 53 -0.29 11.58 4.88
N LYS A 54 -0.38 11.61 6.21
CA LYS A 54 0.78 11.57 7.10
C LYS A 54 1.50 10.23 6.99
N GLU A 55 0.76 9.13 7.09
CA GLU A 55 1.31 7.77 6.93
C GLU A 55 1.98 7.62 5.57
N LEU A 56 1.28 7.97 4.49
CA LEU A 56 1.82 7.91 3.13
C LEU A 56 3.08 8.76 2.96
N SER A 57 3.13 9.97 3.53
CA SER A 57 4.29 10.87 3.42
C SER A 57 5.48 10.41 4.28
N SER A 58 5.24 9.60 5.32
CA SER A 58 6.27 9.05 6.20
C SER A 58 6.81 7.69 5.74
N SER A 59 6.17 7.06 4.75
CA SER A 59 6.56 5.76 4.22
C SER A 59 7.44 5.91 2.98
N LEU A 60 8.47 5.08 2.89
CA LEU A 60 9.23 4.86 1.66
C LEU A 60 8.58 3.78 0.79
N VAL A 61 7.86 2.84 1.41
CA VAL A 61 7.23 1.72 0.72
C VAL A 61 5.78 1.54 1.16
N VAL A 62 4.89 1.34 0.19
CA VAL A 62 3.51 0.92 0.42
C VAL A 62 3.35 -0.50 -0.10
N LEU A 63 3.02 -1.43 0.79
CA LEU A 63 2.81 -2.84 0.50
C LEU A 63 1.31 -3.10 0.32
N THR A 64 0.88 -3.67 -0.80
CA THR A 64 -0.53 -4.03 -1.02
C THR A 64 -0.70 -5.31 -1.84
N THR A 65 -1.93 -5.80 -1.93
CA THR A 65 -2.26 -7.01 -2.71
C THR A 65 -3.10 -6.68 -3.94
N TYR A 66 -3.01 -7.55 -4.95
CA TYR A 66 -3.83 -7.45 -6.16
C TYR A 66 -5.33 -7.39 -5.86
N LYS A 67 -5.79 -8.10 -4.82
CA LYS A 67 -7.19 -8.07 -4.41
C LYS A 67 -7.64 -6.67 -4.00
N ILE A 68 -6.82 -5.95 -3.24
CA ILE A 68 -7.12 -4.59 -2.79
C ILE A 68 -7.12 -3.60 -3.95
N ILE A 69 -6.18 -3.74 -4.88
CA ILE A 69 -6.15 -2.92 -6.11
C ILE A 69 -7.35 -3.24 -7.00
N GLY A 70 -7.74 -4.50 -7.13
CA GLY A 70 -8.91 -4.91 -7.91
C GLY A 70 -10.23 -4.35 -7.36
N LEU A 71 -10.35 -4.23 -6.04
CA LEU A 71 -11.53 -3.64 -5.38
C LEU A 71 -11.61 -2.11 -5.54
N SER A 72 -10.47 -1.44 -5.69
CA SER A 72 -10.37 0.02 -5.86
C SER A 72 -10.17 0.47 -7.31
N GLY A 73 -10.05 -0.49 -8.23
CA GLY A 73 -9.83 -0.26 -9.66
C GLY A 73 -11.06 0.28 -10.38
N ASN A 74 -10.87 0.63 -11.66
CA ASN A 74 -11.92 1.22 -12.48
C ASN A 74 -13.18 0.32 -12.50
N PRO A 75 -14.35 0.79 -12.02
CA PRO A 75 -15.56 -0.02 -11.94
C PRO A 75 -16.03 -0.54 -13.31
N GLN A 76 -15.59 0.08 -14.41
CA GLN A 76 -15.87 -0.37 -15.77
C GLN A 76 -15.13 -1.66 -16.18
N HIS A 77 -14.15 -2.11 -15.40
CA HIS A 77 -13.33 -3.28 -15.70
C HIS A 77 -13.52 -4.42 -14.68
N THR A 78 -14.71 -4.50 -14.09
CA THR A 78 -15.15 -5.66 -13.30
C THR A 78 -15.37 -6.84 -14.23
N LYS A 79 -14.31 -7.60 -14.52
CA LYS A 79 -14.49 -8.95 -15.07
C LYS A 79 -15.15 -9.79 -13.97
N ASN A 80 -16.40 -10.20 -14.24
CA ASN A 80 -17.17 -11.16 -13.45
C ASN A 80 -16.29 -12.34 -13.02
N SER A 81 -15.84 -12.32 -11.77
CA SER A 81 -15.25 -13.49 -11.11
C SER A 81 -16.40 -14.35 -10.58
N ARG A 82 -16.69 -15.45 -11.27
CA ARG A 82 -17.30 -16.64 -10.64
C ARG A 82 -16.30 -17.26 -9.69
#